data_AF-A0A1H8K8M6-F1
#
_entry.id   AF-A0A1H8K8M6-F1
#
_cell.length_a   1.000
_cell.length_b   1.000
_cell.length_c   1.000
_cell.angle_alpha   90.00
_cell.angle_beta   90.00
_cell.angle_gamma   90.00
#
_symmetry.space_group_name_H-M   'P 1'
#
loop_
_entity.id
_entity.type
_entity.pdbx_description
1 polymer ?
#
loop_
_entity_poly.entity_id
_entity_poly.type
_entity_poly.pdbx_seq_one_letter_code
_entity_poly.pdbx_strand_id
1 'polypeptide(L)'
;MPECTSRGADMPVTDAPLLQHYRTWLDQDGYHARLRHLLPQAAIDYGCRQEVHATDRWDLIQSAIHNQVLHWCWQGSTQSYGIAPADGLA
;
A
#
# COMPACT_ATOMS: atom_id res chain seq x y z
N MET A 1 23.83 -2.62 -5.63
CA MET A 1 22.40 -2.84 -5.33
C MET A 1 21.83 -3.58 -6.51
N PRO A 2 21.22 -4.77 -6.37
CA PRO A 2 20.71 -5.47 -7.54
C PRO A 2 19.36 -4.89 -7.96
N GLU A 3 19.26 -4.70 -9.26
CA GLU A 3 18.25 -3.94 -9.99
C GLU A 3 17.11 -4.91 -10.33
N CYS A 4 15.93 -4.74 -9.71
CA CYS A 4 14.79 -5.60 -9.96
C CYS A 4 14.07 -5.17 -11.26
N THR A 5 14.55 -5.69 -12.39
CA THR A 5 13.89 -5.56 -13.69
C THR A 5 12.64 -6.44 -13.72
N SER A 6 11.47 -5.86 -13.98
CA SER A 6 10.23 -6.64 -14.19
C SER A 6 9.56 -6.27 -15.51
N ARG A 7 9.87 -7.06 -16.53
CA ARG A 7 9.01 -7.33 -17.69
C ARG A 7 7.74 -8.00 -17.18
N GLY A 8 6.57 -7.46 -17.46
CA GLY A 8 5.30 -8.09 -17.10
C GLY A 8 4.15 -7.52 -17.91
N ALA A 9 3.59 -8.37 -18.76
CA ALA A 9 2.64 -8.09 -19.81
C ALA A 9 1.33 -7.43 -19.37
N ASP A 10 0.67 -6.84 -20.36
CA ASP A 10 -0.69 -6.31 -20.38
C ASP A 10 -1.69 -7.30 -19.73
N MET A 11 -1.89 -7.17 -18.42
CA MET A 11 -2.91 -7.88 -17.65
C MET A 11 -4.07 -6.93 -17.36
N PRO A 12 -5.33 -7.41 -17.39
CA PRO A 12 -6.46 -6.61 -16.96
C PRO A 12 -6.19 -6.03 -15.56
N VAL A 13 -6.60 -4.79 -15.31
CA VAL A 13 -6.36 -4.02 -14.07
C VAL A 13 -6.78 -4.78 -12.79
N THR A 14 -7.62 -5.81 -12.94
CA THR A 14 -8.08 -6.73 -11.90
C THR A 14 -7.11 -7.85 -11.51
N ASP A 15 -6.09 -8.19 -12.33
CA ASP A 15 -5.32 -9.42 -12.16
C ASP A 15 -3.82 -9.22 -11.85
N ALA A 16 -3.37 -7.97 -11.64
CA ALA A 16 -2.03 -7.78 -11.11
C ALA A 16 -1.99 -8.36 -9.68
N PRO A 17 -1.17 -9.39 -9.36
CA PRO A 17 -1.07 -9.95 -8.01
C PRO A 17 -0.64 -8.91 -6.97
N LEU A 18 -0.17 -7.74 -7.42
CA LEU A 18 0.26 -6.61 -6.61
C LEU A 18 -0.92 -5.77 -6.09
N LEU A 19 -2.09 -5.78 -6.76
CA LEU A 19 -3.25 -4.95 -6.39
C LEU A 19 -4.38 -5.72 -5.69
N GLN A 20 -4.14 -6.95 -5.23
CA GLN A 20 -5.15 -7.83 -4.63
C GLN A 20 -5.85 -7.20 -3.41
N HIS A 21 -5.14 -6.36 -2.66
CA HIS A 21 -5.68 -5.65 -1.49
C HIS A 21 -6.44 -4.36 -1.85
N TYR A 22 -6.44 -3.98 -3.12
CA TYR A 22 -7.13 -2.82 -3.63
C TYR A 22 -8.40 -3.23 -4.38
N ARG A 23 -9.36 -2.32 -4.39
CA ARG A 23 -10.42 -2.24 -5.39
C ARG A 23 -9.96 -1.21 -6.40
N THR A 24 -9.89 -1.60 -7.66
CA THR A 24 -9.44 -0.74 -8.76
C THR A 24 -10.60 -0.40 -9.68
N TRP A 25 -10.56 0.79 -10.26
CA TRP A 25 -11.48 1.21 -11.32
C TRP A 25 -10.78 2.24 -12.22
N LEU A 26 -11.38 2.49 -13.38
CA LEU A 26 -10.94 3.48 -14.36
C LEU A 26 -12.13 4.38 -14.65
N ASP A 27 -11.91 5.70 -14.61
CA ASP A 27 -12.88 6.69 -15.05
C ASP A 27 -12.22 7.77 -15.93
N GLN A 28 -12.86 8.93 -16.07
CA GLN A 28 -12.42 10.02 -16.95
C GLN A 28 -11.14 10.69 -16.44
N ASP A 29 -10.88 10.63 -15.14
CA ASP A 29 -9.72 11.23 -14.48
C ASP A 29 -8.52 10.28 -14.43
N GLY A 30 -8.71 8.99 -14.72
CA GLY A 30 -7.65 8.00 -14.85
C GLY A 30 -7.89 6.73 -14.04
N TYR A 31 -6.81 6.06 -13.66
CA TYR A 31 -6.85 4.83 -12.89
C TYR A 31 -6.89 5.14 -11.39
N HIS A 32 -7.70 4.39 -10.67
CA HIS A 32 -7.86 4.50 -9.23
C HIS A 32 -7.64 3.14 -8.56
N ALA A 33 -7.08 3.18 -7.36
CA ALA A 33 -6.94 2.01 -6.50
C ALA A 33 -7.22 2.42 -5.04
N ARG A 34 -8.24 1.82 -4.44
CA ARG A 34 -8.60 2.03 -3.03
C ARG A 34 -8.42 0.77 -2.22
N LEU A 35 -7.76 0.85 -1.06
CA LEU A 35 -7.63 -0.29 -0.16
C LEU A 35 -9.00 -0.82 0.24
N ARG A 36 -9.16 -2.16 0.22
CA ARG A 36 -10.41 -2.84 0.60
C ARG A 36 -10.72 -2.73 2.10
N HIS A 37 -9.68 -2.55 2.92
CA HIS A 37 -9.80 -2.29 4.34
C HIS A 37 -9.61 -0.79 4.61
N LEU A 38 -10.21 -0.31 5.69
CA LEU A 38 -10.01 1.05 6.15
C LEU A 38 -8.70 1.14 6.93
N LEU A 39 -7.88 2.12 6.56
CA LEU A 39 -6.68 2.45 7.32
C LEU A 39 -7.08 3.23 8.59
N PRO A 40 -6.46 2.92 9.74
CA PRO A 40 -6.64 3.73 10.94
C PRO A 40 -5.96 5.09 10.76
N GLN A 41 -6.43 6.09 11.52
CA GLN A 41 -5.91 7.46 11.45
C GLN A 41 -4.39 7.53 11.63
N ALA A 42 -3.83 6.76 12.57
CA ALA A 42 -2.39 6.68 12.79
C ALA A 42 -1.59 6.21 11.56
N ALA A 43 -2.16 5.35 10.71
CA ALA A 43 -1.52 4.93 9.46
C ALA A 43 -1.56 6.05 8.40
N ILE A 44 -2.66 6.81 8.36
CA ILE A 44 -2.80 7.97 7.48
C ILE A 44 -1.81 9.08 7.90
N ASP A 45 -1.70 9.37 9.19
CA ASP A 45 -0.73 10.34 9.73
C ASP A 45 0.72 9.92 9.49
N TYR A 46 1.00 8.62 9.41
CA TYR A 46 2.30 8.09 9.00
C TYR A 46 2.60 8.32 7.51
N GLY A 47 1.59 8.63 6.70
CA GLY A 47 1.70 8.88 5.26
C GLY A 47 1.12 7.80 4.37
N CYS A 48 0.46 6.78 4.93
CA CYS A 48 -0.30 5.81 4.13
C CYS A 48 -1.53 6.48 3.50
N ARG A 49 -1.95 5.99 2.34
CA ARG A 49 -3.09 6.50 1.58
C ARG A 49 -4.17 5.44 1.48
N GLN A 50 -5.41 5.84 1.76
CA GLN A 50 -6.58 4.97 1.57
C GLN A 50 -6.85 4.69 0.09
N GLU A 51 -6.55 5.67 -0.75
CA GLU A 51 -6.77 5.67 -2.19
C GLU A 51 -5.57 6.30 -2.89
N VAL A 52 -5.17 5.69 -4.01
CA VAL A 52 -4.15 6.21 -4.93
C VAL A 52 -4.76 6.34 -6.32
N HIS A 53 -4.33 7.36 -7.04
CA HIS A 53 -4.81 7.71 -8.38
C HIS A 53 -3.60 7.97 -9.28
N ALA A 54 -3.72 7.60 -10.55
CA ALA A 54 -2.75 7.95 -11.58
C ALA A 54 -3.39 7.98 -12.97
N THR A 55 -2.87 8.85 -13.84
CA THR A 55 -3.28 8.91 -15.25
C THR A 55 -2.90 7.64 -16.01
N ASP A 56 -1.78 7.02 -15.63
CA ASP A 56 -1.25 5.82 -16.27
C ASP A 56 -1.33 4.60 -15.35
N ARG A 57 -1.59 3.44 -15.96
CA ARG A 57 -1.69 2.15 -15.24
C ARG A 57 -0.40 1.81 -14.49
N TRP A 58 0.76 2.11 -15.10
CA TRP A 58 2.05 1.78 -14.49
C TRP A 58 2.30 2.64 -13.24
N ASP A 59 2.02 3.93 -13.32
CA ASP A 59 2.11 4.85 -12.19
C ASP A 59 1.15 4.48 -11.05
N LEU A 60 -0.05 3.99 -11.37
CA LEU A 60 -0.98 3.47 -10.35
C LEU A 60 -0.36 2.28 -9.61
N ILE A 61 0.21 1.33 -10.35
CA ILE A 61 0.83 0.13 -9.77
C ILE A 61 2.00 0.53 -8.89
N GLN A 62 2.89 1.41 -9.36
CA GLN A 62 4.02 1.90 -8.57
C GLN A 62 3.55 2.62 -7.30
N SER A 63 2.53 3.48 -7.42
CA SER A 63 1.95 4.20 -6.28
C SER A 63 1.32 3.25 -5.26
N ALA A 64 0.61 2.22 -5.72
CA ALA A 64 0.00 1.23 -4.85
C ALA A 64 1.05 0.34 -4.13
N ILE A 65 2.13 -0.04 -4.82
CA ILE A 65 3.26 -0.78 -4.23
C ILE A 65 3.95 0.09 -3.18
N HIS A 66 4.24 1.34 -3.51
CA HIS A 66 4.85 2.29 -2.57
C HIS A 66 3.98 2.45 -1.32
N ASN A 67 2.67 2.60 -1.51
CA ASN A 67 1.72 2.69 -0.42
C ASN A 67 1.63 1.40 0.43
N GLN A 68 1.78 0.22 -0.19
CA GLN A 68 1.87 -1.05 0.54
C GLN A 68 3.14 -1.13 1.40
N VAL A 69 4.29 -0.69 0.88
CA VAL A 69 5.54 -0.63 1.64
C VAL A 69 5.40 0.32 2.83
N LEU A 70 4.81 1.50 2.65
CA LEU A 70 4.54 2.43 3.74
C LEU A 70 3.63 1.81 4.81
N HIS A 71 2.58 1.10 4.39
CA HIS A 71 1.68 0.40 5.30
C HIS A 71 2.41 -0.69 6.09
N TRP A 72 3.27 -1.49 5.45
CA TRP A 72 4.11 -2.47 6.15
C TRP A 72 5.10 -1.83 7.11
N CYS A 73 5.74 -0.71 6.74
CA CYS A 73 6.61 0.03 7.64
C CYS A 73 5.85 0.52 8.88
N TRP A 74 4.67 1.12 8.69
CA TRP A 74 3.81 1.56 9.80
C TRP A 74 3.40 0.38 10.71
N GLN A 75 3.00 -0.76 10.12
CA GLN A 75 2.68 -1.96 10.86
C GLN A 75 3.88 -2.48 11.66
N GLY A 76 5.08 -2.47 11.08
CA GLY A 76 6.32 -2.87 11.74
C GLY A 76 6.71 -1.93 12.89
N SER A 77 6.54 -0.61 12.71
CA SER A 77 6.77 0.38 13.77
C SER A 77 5.77 0.23 14.91
N THR A 78 4.49 0.03 14.63
CA THR A 78 3.46 -0.18 15.67
C THR A 78 3.64 -1.49 16.42
N GLN A 79 4.06 -2.57 15.75
CA GLN A 79 4.38 -3.84 16.39
C GLN A 79 5.65 -3.78 17.25
N SER A 80 6.65 -3.00 16.82
CA SER A 80 7.88 -2.80 17.60
C SER A 80 7.66 -1.93 18.85
N TYR A 81 6.65 -1.05 18.83
CA TYR A 81 6.15 -0.35 20.02
C TYR A 81 5.14 -1.16 20.84
N GLY A 82 4.79 -2.37 20.38
CA GLY A 82 3.94 -3.35 21.05
C GLY A 82 4.70 -4.36 21.92
N ILE A 83 5.90 -4.01 22.41
CA ILE A 83 6.46 -4.70 23.58
C ILE A 83 5.61 -4.27 24.79
N ALA A 84 4.92 -5.26 25.36
CA ALA A 84 4.02 -5.15 26.50
C ALA A 84 4.62 -4.40 27.71
N PRO A 85 3.77 -3.78 28.56
CA PRO A 85 4.18 -2.98 29.71
C PRO A 85 4.90 -3.79 30.79
N ALA A 86 5.93 -3.17 31.36
CA ALA A 86 6.44 -3.32 32.73
C ALA A 86 6.51 -4.76 33.29
N ASP A 87 7.64 -5.43 33.06
CA ASP A 87 8.14 -6.40 34.03
C ASP A 87 9.05 -5.68 35.02
N GLY A 88 8.65 -5.68 36.30
CA GLY A 88 9.61 -5.67 37.42
C GLY A 88 10.00 -4.33 38.04
N LEU A 89 9.05 -3.64 38.69
CA LEU A 89 9.35 -2.86 39.90
C LEU A 89 8.66 -3.54 41.09
N ALA A 90 9.37 -4.44 41.76
CA ALA A 90 9.28 -4.75 43.19
C ALA A 90 10.46 -5.63 43.59
#